data_AF-A0A346SD30-F1
#
_entry.id   AF-A0A346SD30-F1
#
_cell.length_a   1.000
_cell.length_b   1.000
_cell.length_c   1.000
_cell.angle_alpha   90.00
_cell.angle_beta   90.00
_cell.angle_gamma   90.00
#
_symmetry.space_group_name_H-M   'P 1'
#
loop_
_entity.id
_entity.type
_entity.pdbx_description
1 polymer ?
#
loop_
_entity_poly.entity_id
_entity_poly.type
_entity_poly.pdbx_seq_one_letter_code
_entity_poly.pdbx_strand_id
1 'polypeptide(L)'
;MTAADLHPMATGHVPGYVVAADGSDYLFSAMVVFFVVLVVLIGVGYLTLHSVPEKMAHENNHPQFQLVGILALLALFTHNGLFWVAAILVAGFQFPDFATPLRNIADAIRSLGQSPVPEPVPETTVPASPDSEASDAQEQTT
;
A
#
# COMPACT_ATOMS: atom_id res chain seq x y z
N MET A 1 -16.54 -13.44 72.11
CA MET A 1 -15.69 -14.43 71.42
C MET A 1 -14.26 -14.04 71.72
N THR A 2 -13.59 -14.81 72.57
CA THR A 2 -12.18 -14.64 72.94
C THR A 2 -11.31 -14.81 71.69
N ALA A 3 -10.48 -13.82 71.39
CA ALA A 3 -9.45 -13.94 70.37
C ALA A 3 -8.60 -15.18 70.70
N ALA A 4 -8.53 -16.14 69.78
CA ALA A 4 -7.67 -17.29 69.94
C ALA A 4 -6.22 -16.80 70.11
N ASP A 5 -5.55 -17.22 71.19
CA ASP A 5 -4.14 -16.92 71.43
C ASP A 5 -3.33 -17.38 70.22
N LEU A 6 -2.91 -16.41 69.40
CA LEU A 6 -2.07 -16.66 68.23
C LEU A 6 -0.73 -17.21 68.72
N HIS A 7 -0.29 -18.32 68.13
CA HIS A 7 0.97 -18.98 68.48
C HIS A 7 2.13 -17.96 68.44
N PRO A 8 3.07 -17.94 69.41
CA PRO A 8 4.11 -16.92 69.52
C PRO A 8 5.06 -16.84 68.30
N MET A 9 5.05 -17.86 67.43
CA MET A 9 5.77 -17.83 66.15
C MET A 9 4.89 -17.47 64.94
N ALA A 10 3.62 -17.11 65.14
CA ALA A 10 2.76 -16.64 64.06
C ALA A 10 3.29 -15.29 63.59
N THR A 11 3.82 -15.25 62.37
CA THR A 11 4.31 -14.04 61.73
C THR A 11 3.13 -13.09 61.53
N GLY A 12 3.04 -12.04 62.35
CA GLY A 12 1.91 -11.10 62.37
C GLY A 12 1.77 -10.20 61.13
N HIS A 13 2.58 -10.41 60.10
CA HIS A 13 2.48 -9.66 58.84
C HIS A 13 2.54 -10.65 57.67
N VAL A 14 1.44 -10.71 56.92
CA VAL A 14 1.41 -11.36 55.61
C VAL A 14 1.53 -10.23 54.58
N PRO A 15 2.41 -10.33 53.59
CA PRO A 15 2.53 -9.32 52.55
C PRO A 15 1.20 -9.16 51.79
N GLY A 16 0.80 -7.91 51.52
CA GLY A 16 -0.53 -7.62 50.93
C GLY A 16 -0.77 -8.10 49.49
N TYR A 17 0.23 -8.71 48.85
CA TYR A 17 0.10 -9.38 47.55
C TYR A 17 -0.23 -10.87 47.65
N VAL A 18 -0.26 -11.43 48.86
CA VAL A 18 -0.67 -12.81 49.13
C VAL A 18 -2.17 -12.84 49.42
N VAL A 19 -2.82 -13.94 49.05
CA VAL A 19 -4.25 -14.16 49.31
C VAL A 19 -4.58 -13.94 50.80
N ALA A 20 -5.58 -13.10 51.06
CA ALA A 20 -6.06 -12.81 52.40
C ALA A 20 -7.12 -13.83 52.84
N ALA A 21 -7.36 -13.91 54.15
CA ALA A 21 -8.32 -14.85 54.74
C ALA A 21 -9.78 -14.57 54.35
N ASP A 22 -10.07 -13.37 53.84
CA ASP A 22 -11.35 -12.99 53.25
C ASP A 22 -11.52 -13.47 51.80
N GLY A 23 -10.48 -14.11 51.23
CA GLY A 23 -10.43 -14.61 49.86
C GLY A 23 -9.98 -13.59 48.83
N SER A 24 -9.62 -12.36 49.22
CA SER A 24 -9.10 -11.36 48.30
C SER A 24 -7.66 -11.68 47.88
N ASP A 25 -7.39 -11.62 46.57
CA ASP A 25 -6.05 -11.79 46.00
C ASP A 25 -5.79 -10.68 44.97
N TYR A 26 -5.08 -9.64 45.39
CA TYR A 26 -4.78 -8.48 44.57
C TYR A 26 -3.79 -8.79 43.46
N LEU A 27 -2.80 -9.67 43.70
CA LEU A 27 -1.80 -10.03 42.70
C LEU A 27 -2.45 -10.83 41.59
N PHE A 28 -3.26 -11.84 41.93
CA PHE A 28 -4.02 -12.61 40.96
C PHE A 28 -4.95 -11.70 40.15
N SER A 29 -5.72 -10.84 40.82
CA SER A 29 -6.65 -9.92 40.15
C SER A 29 -5.93 -8.98 39.18
N ALA A 30 -4.79 -8.40 39.60
CA ALA A 30 -3.97 -7.55 38.75
C ALA A 30 -3.40 -8.32 37.55
N MET A 31 -2.94 -9.55 37.76
CA MET A 31 -2.40 -10.41 36.70
C MET A 31 -3.47 -10.77 35.66
N VAL A 32 -4.70 -11.07 36.10
CA VAL A 32 -5.83 -11.34 35.20
C VAL A 32 -6.15 -10.13 34.36
N VAL A 33 -6.27 -8.94 34.97
CA VAL A 33 -6.51 -7.69 34.23
C VAL A 33 -5.37 -7.41 33.25
N PHE A 34 -4.12 -7.53 33.70
CA PHE A 34 -2.94 -7.36 32.84
C PHE A 34 -2.95 -8.34 31.66
N PHE A 35 -3.24 -9.61 31.91
CA PHE A 35 -3.29 -10.64 30.87
C PHE A 35 -4.39 -10.36 29.85
N VAL A 36 -5.58 -9.95 30.30
CA VAL A 36 -6.67 -9.54 29.40
C VAL A 36 -6.25 -8.36 28.53
N VAL A 37 -5.66 -7.33 29.12
CA VAL A 37 -5.13 -6.16 28.38
C VAL A 37 -4.06 -6.59 27.38
N LEU A 38 -3.12 -7.46 27.79
CA LEU A 38 -2.05 -7.97 26.94
C LEU A 38 -2.61 -8.75 25.75
N VAL A 39 -3.57 -9.64 25.96
CA VAL A 39 -4.25 -10.40 24.90
C VAL A 39 -4.97 -9.46 23.94
N VAL A 40 -5.67 -8.44 24.46
CA VAL A 40 -6.34 -7.43 23.62
C VAL A 40 -5.32 -6.64 22.80
N LEU A 41 -4.21 -6.19 23.39
CA LEU A 41 -3.16 -5.47 22.68
C LEU A 41 -2.52 -6.33 21.59
N ILE A 42 -2.21 -7.59 21.89
CA ILE A 42 -1.69 -8.54 20.91
C ILE A 42 -2.73 -8.80 19.81
N GLY A 43 -4.01 -8.96 20.16
CA GLY A 43 -5.10 -9.15 19.21
C GLY A 43 -5.28 -7.94 18.27
N VAL A 44 -5.29 -6.73 18.81
CA VAL A 44 -5.33 -5.49 18.03
C VAL A 44 -4.08 -5.37 17.15
N GLY A 45 -2.90 -5.66 17.69
CA GLY A 45 -1.64 -5.66 16.91
C GLY A 45 -1.67 -6.67 15.77
N TYR A 46 -2.19 -7.88 16.02
CA TYR A 46 -2.35 -8.94 15.04
C TYR A 46 -3.32 -8.53 13.93
N LEU A 47 -4.50 -7.99 14.28
CA LEU A 47 -5.47 -7.49 13.30
C LEU A 47 -4.92 -6.29 12.49
N THR A 48 -4.19 -5.40 13.14
CA THR A 48 -3.58 -4.22 12.50
C THR A 48 -2.46 -4.62 11.54
N LEU A 49 -1.61 -5.58 11.93
CA LEU A 49 -0.53 -6.06 11.08
C LEU A 49 -1.06 -6.83 9.85
N HIS A 50 -2.22 -7.47 9.98
CA HIS A 50 -2.90 -8.16 8.87
C HIS A 50 -3.71 -7.24 7.96
N SER A 51 -4.07 -6.02 8.39
CA SER A 51 -4.73 -5.03 7.53
C SER A 51 -3.74 -4.18 6.71
N VAL A 52 -2.45 -4.17 7.08
CA VAL A 52 -1.38 -3.52 6.29
C VAL A 52 -1.27 -4.07 4.85
N PRO A 53 -1.30 -5.39 4.61
CA PRO A 53 -1.36 -5.98 3.27
C PRO A 53 -2.52 -5.48 2.39
N GLU A 54 -3.71 -5.33 2.98
CA GLU A 54 -4.90 -4.82 2.29
C GLU A 54 -4.69 -3.36 1.85
N LYS A 55 -4.16 -2.52 2.74
CA LYS A 55 -3.91 -1.10 2.43
C LYS A 55 -2.84 -0.92 1.34
N MET A 56 -1.78 -1.73 1.36
CA MET A 56 -0.74 -1.67 0.31
C MET A 56 -1.25 -2.09 -1.08
N ALA A 57 -2.32 -2.88 -1.15
CA ALA A 57 -2.93 -3.28 -2.41
C ALA A 57 -3.83 -2.20 -3.04
N HIS A 58 -4.24 -1.19 -2.29
CA HIS A 58 -5.02 -0.07 -2.83
C HIS A 58 -4.16 1.13 -3.26
N GLU A 59 -2.96 1.29 -2.73
CA GLU A 59 -2.10 2.45 -3.04
C GLU A 59 -1.32 2.27 -4.36
N ASN A 60 -1.20 1.04 -4.88
CA ASN A 60 -0.51 0.75 -6.14
C ASN A 60 -1.45 0.01 -7.10
N ASN A 61 -1.87 0.69 -8.17
CA ASN A 61 -2.90 0.26 -9.14
C ASN A 61 -2.45 -0.88 -10.07
N HIS A 62 -1.62 -1.81 -9.58
CA HIS A 62 -1.18 -3.00 -10.30
C HIS A 62 -1.81 -4.25 -9.68
N PRO A 63 -2.39 -5.18 -10.48
CA PRO A 63 -3.00 -6.44 -10.01
C PRO A 63 -2.05 -7.40 -9.26
N GLN A 64 -0.79 -7.00 -9.06
CA GLN A 64 0.29 -7.76 -8.43
C GLN A 64 0.25 -7.69 -6.89
N PHE A 65 -0.23 -6.58 -6.32
CA PHE A 65 -0.37 -6.45 -4.86
C PHE A 65 -1.61 -7.17 -4.31
N GLN A 66 -2.54 -7.59 -5.17
CA GLN A 66 -3.74 -8.33 -4.76
C GLN A 66 -3.39 -9.72 -4.22
N LEU A 67 -2.32 -10.34 -4.74
CA LEU A 67 -1.82 -11.63 -4.26
C LEU A 67 -1.32 -11.56 -2.82
N VAL A 68 -0.67 -10.46 -2.45
CA VAL A 68 -0.20 -10.19 -1.07
C VAL A 68 -1.39 -10.10 -0.11
N GLY A 69 -2.47 -9.43 -0.52
CA GLY A 69 -3.72 -9.37 0.24
C GLY A 69 -4.39 -10.74 0.42
N ILE A 70 -4.40 -11.58 -0.62
CA ILE A 70 -4.96 -12.94 -0.55
C ILE A 70 -4.13 -13.85 0.38
N LEU A 71 -2.80 -13.77 0.32
CA LEU A 71 -1.92 -14.54 1.24
C LEU A 71 -2.14 -14.13 2.70
N ALA A 72 -2.36 -12.84 2.97
CA ALA A 72 -2.67 -12.35 4.31
C ALA A 72 -4.04 -12.84 4.82
N LEU A 73 -5.06 -12.86 3.96
CA LEU A 73 -6.38 -13.43 4.28
C LEU A 73 -6.28 -14.94 4.56
N LEU A 74 -5.47 -15.68 3.79
CA LEU A 74 -5.19 -17.10 4.05
C LEU A 74 -4.46 -17.32 5.38
N ALA A 75 -3.50 -16.47 5.74
CA ALA A 75 -2.80 -16.51 7.02
C ALA A 75 -3.75 -16.36 8.20
N LEU A 76 -4.73 -15.45 8.07
CA LEU A 76 -5.74 -15.17 9.09
C LEU A 76 -6.70 -16.36 9.30
N PHE A 77 -7.23 -16.92 8.21
CA PHE A 77 -8.15 -18.07 8.28
C PHE A 77 -7.44 -19.33 8.80
N THR A 78 -6.15 -19.49 8.47
CA THR A 78 -5.39 -20.71 8.81
C THR A 78 -4.63 -20.61 10.13
N HIS A 79 -4.42 -19.40 10.69
CA HIS A 79 -3.56 -19.16 11.86
C HIS A 79 -2.12 -19.69 11.71
N ASN A 80 -1.63 -19.82 10.46
CA ASN A 80 -0.30 -20.31 10.18
C ASN A 80 0.61 -19.16 9.75
N GLY A 81 1.59 -18.83 10.60
CA GLY A 81 2.54 -17.73 10.40
C GLY A 81 3.41 -17.85 9.14
N LEU A 82 3.49 -19.03 8.53
CA LEU A 82 4.22 -19.24 7.27
C LEU A 82 3.66 -18.38 6.13
N PHE A 83 2.33 -18.21 6.08
CA PHE A 83 1.67 -17.38 5.06
C PHE A 83 1.93 -15.89 5.28
N TRP A 84 2.08 -15.45 6.52
CA TRP A 84 2.47 -14.08 6.86
C TRP A 84 3.93 -13.80 6.45
N VAL A 85 4.86 -14.73 6.73
CA VAL A 85 6.25 -14.61 6.28
C VAL A 85 6.34 -14.59 4.76
N ALA A 86 5.58 -15.46 4.07
CA ALA A 86 5.51 -15.47 2.62
C ALA A 86 4.95 -14.15 2.05
N ALA A 87 3.91 -13.57 2.65
CA ALA A 87 3.33 -12.29 2.22
C ALA A 87 4.36 -11.15 2.32
N ILE A 88 5.14 -11.08 3.40
CA ILE A 88 6.21 -10.08 3.55
C ILE A 88 7.34 -10.31 2.55
N LEU A 89 7.74 -11.56 2.35
CA LEU A 89 8.81 -11.90 1.39
C LEU A 89 8.43 -11.49 -0.04
N VAL A 90 7.18 -11.74 -0.43
CA VAL A 90 6.63 -11.35 -1.73
C VAL A 90 6.44 -9.84 -1.83
N ALA A 91 5.96 -9.18 -0.78
CA ALA A 91 5.81 -7.72 -0.76
C ALA A 91 7.15 -6.99 -0.88
N GLY A 92 8.23 -7.56 -0.32
CA GLY A 92 9.58 -7.00 -0.40
C GLY A 92 10.21 -7.07 -1.80
N PHE A 93 9.71 -7.95 -2.67
CA PHE A 93 10.17 -8.09 -4.05
C PHE A 93 9.10 -7.61 -5.03
N GLN A 94 9.18 -6.33 -5.41
CA GLN A 94 8.39 -5.78 -6.51
C GLN A 94 8.89 -6.36 -7.84
N PHE A 95 8.07 -7.20 -8.46
CA PHE A 95 8.31 -7.63 -9.83
C PHE A 95 8.05 -6.45 -10.78
N PRO A 96 9.03 -6.04 -11.61
CA PRO A 96 8.82 -4.96 -12.57
C PRO A 96 7.75 -5.36 -13.62
N ASP A 97 6.99 -4.39 -14.11
CA ASP A 97 6.11 -4.60 -15.25
C ASP A 97 6.93 -4.79 -16.53
N PHE A 98 7.12 -6.05 -16.92
CA PHE A 98 7.83 -6.43 -18.13
C PHE A 98 6.94 -6.43 -19.39
N ALA A 99 5.61 -6.36 -19.24
CA ALA A 99 4.70 -6.41 -20.38
C ALA A 99 4.62 -5.07 -21.12
N THR A 100 4.66 -3.96 -20.37
CA THR A 100 4.63 -2.60 -20.94
C THR A 100 5.83 -2.32 -21.85
N PRO A 101 7.10 -2.59 -21.46
CA PRO A 101 8.24 -2.47 -22.36
C PRO A 101 8.14 -3.36 -23.61
N LEU A 102 7.67 -4.60 -23.49
CA LEU A 102 7.51 -5.50 -24.64
C LEU A 102 6.48 -4.99 -25.64
N ARG A 103 5.35 -4.45 -25.17
CA ARG A 103 4.33 -3.84 -26.04
C ARG A 103 4.87 -2.62 -26.77
N ASN A 104 5.62 -1.76 -26.08
CA ASN A 104 6.25 -0.59 -26.69
C ASN A 104 7.23 -0.98 -27.81
N ILE A 105 7.99 -2.07 -27.64
CA ILE A 105 8.88 -2.59 -28.69
C ILE A 105 8.07 -3.11 -29.88
N ALA A 106 7.00 -3.88 -29.63
CA ALA A 106 6.14 -4.40 -30.69
C ALA A 106 5.48 -3.27 -31.49
N ASP A 107 5.02 -2.21 -30.82
CA ASP A 107 4.43 -1.03 -31.45
C ASP A 107 5.46 -0.20 -32.23
N ALA A 108 6.67 -0.04 -31.67
CA ALA A 108 7.76 0.63 -32.38
C ALA A 108 8.16 -0.10 -33.68
N ILE A 109 8.25 -1.43 -33.64
CA ILE A 109 8.52 -2.24 -34.84
C ILE A 109 7.38 -2.14 -35.85
N ARG A 110 6.12 -2.17 -35.38
CA ARG A 110 4.94 -2.02 -36.24
C ARG A 110 4.91 -0.65 -36.93
N SER A 111 5.29 0.41 -36.22
CA SER A 111 5.42 1.76 -36.76
C SER A 111 6.51 1.85 -37.84
N LEU A 112 7.65 1.18 -37.65
CA LEU A 112 8.74 1.19 -38.64
C LEU A 112 8.39 0.42 -39.91
N GLY A 113 7.54 -0.61 -39.82
CA GLY A 113 7.03 -1.34 -40.98
C GLY A 113 5.95 -0.57 -41.76
N GLN A 114 5.40 0.49 -41.18
CA GLN A 114 4.45 1.40 -41.81
C GLN A 114 5.19 2.68 -42.24
N SER A 115 5.97 2.60 -43.32
CA SER A 115 6.50 3.81 -43.96
C SER A 115 5.34 4.75 -44.30
N PRO A 116 5.37 6.03 -43.86
CA PRO A 116 4.40 7.01 -44.32
C PRO A 116 4.47 7.05 -45.84
N VAL A 117 3.38 6.69 -46.51
CA VAL A 117 3.18 7.13 -47.90
C VAL A 117 3.27 8.65 -47.83
N PRO A 118 4.21 9.30 -48.54
CA PRO A 118 4.31 10.74 -48.53
C PRO A 118 2.96 11.29 -48.98
N GLU A 119 2.26 12.04 -48.12
CA GLU A 119 1.13 12.82 -48.57
C GLU A 119 1.65 13.75 -49.68
N PRO A 120 0.96 13.83 -50.83
CA PRO A 120 1.35 14.73 -51.89
C PRO A 120 1.28 16.15 -51.33
N VAL A 121 2.45 16.80 -51.29
CA VAL A 121 2.59 18.22 -50.97
C VAL A 121 1.54 18.98 -51.79
N PRO A 122 0.67 19.80 -51.17
CA PRO A 122 -0.28 20.59 -51.93
C PRO A 122 0.50 21.51 -52.86
N GLU A 123 0.32 21.27 -54.15
CA GLU A 123 0.84 22.09 -55.23
C GLU A 123 0.44 23.55 -54.93
N THR A 124 1.43 24.36 -54.58
CA THR A 124 1.25 25.79 -54.34
C THR A 124 0.72 26.37 -55.64
N THR A 125 -0.55 26.73 -55.65
CA THR A 125 -1.19 27.47 -56.72
C THR A 125 -0.40 28.75 -56.95
N VAL A 126 0.27 28.83 -58.09
CA VAL A 126 0.83 30.06 -58.64
C VAL A 126 -0.32 31.06 -58.73
N PRO A 127 -0.27 32.22 -58.05
CA PRO A 127 -1.28 33.23 -58.26
C PRO A 127 -1.03 33.84 -59.63
N ALA A 128 -2.04 33.70 -60.49
CA ALA A 128 -2.18 34.43 -61.73
C ALA A 128 -1.99 35.93 -61.46
N SER A 129 -1.12 36.55 -62.26
CA SER A 129 -0.89 37.98 -62.33
C SER A 129 -2.22 38.75 -62.47
N PRO A 130 -2.42 39.85 -61.72
CA PRO A 130 -3.40 40.84 -62.11
C PRO A 130 -2.73 41.91 -62.96
N ASP A 131 -3.38 42.22 -64.07
CA ASP A 131 -3.11 43.34 -64.96
C ASP A 131 -2.90 44.65 -64.20
N SER A 132 -1.80 45.36 -64.50
CA SER A 132 -1.64 46.78 -64.17
C SER A 132 -2.06 47.61 -65.38
N GLU A 133 -3.33 48.03 -65.37
CA GLU A 133 -3.77 49.22 -66.10
C GLU A 133 -3.42 50.48 -65.27
N ALA A 134 -3.11 51.55 -66.02
CA ALA A 134 -2.99 52.95 -65.61
C ALA A 134 -1.69 53.40 -64.91
N SER A 135 -0.71 53.80 -65.74
CA SER A 135 0.14 54.95 -65.42
C SER A 135 0.35 55.79 -66.68
N ASP A 136 -0.56 56.74 -66.87
CA ASP A 136 -0.40 57.87 -67.79
C ASP A 136 -0.30 59.11 -66.91
N ALA A 137 0.93 59.52 -66.56
CA ALA A 137 1.26 60.84 -66.03
C ALA A 137 2.78 61.01 -65.83
N GLN A 138 3.34 61.91 -66.66
CA GLN A 138 4.47 62.84 -66.38
C GLN A 138 5.91 62.34 -66.31
N GLU A 139 6.72 62.81 -67.29
CA GLU A 139 7.91 63.70 -67.17
C GLU A 139 8.64 63.61 -68.53
N GLN A 140 8.63 64.59 -69.44
CA GLN A 140 9.02 65.99 -69.38
C GLN A 140 10.47 66.21 -68.87
N THR A 141 11.30 66.68 -69.82
CA THR A 141 12.47 67.58 -69.70
C THR A 141 13.85 67.06 -69.29
N THR A 142 14.74 67.22 -70.28
CA THR A 142 16.12 67.74 -70.22
C THR A 142 17.28 66.75 -70.11
#